data_AF-A0AB36ZKU0-F1
#
_entry.id   AF-A0AB36ZKU0-F1
#
_cell.length_a   1.000
_cell.length_b   1.000
_cell.length_c   1.000
_cell.angle_alpha   90.00
_cell.angle_beta   90.00
_cell.angle_gamma   90.00
#
_symmetry.space_group_name_H-M   'P 1'
#
loop_
_entity.id
_entity.type
_entity.pdbx_description
1 polymer ?
#
loop_
_entity_poly.entity_id
_entity_poly.type
_entity_poly.pdbx_seq_one_letter_code
_entity_poly.pdbx_strand_id
1 'polypeptide(L)'
;MSDDFYGGVDDEAAPASAADEATSAPESEQPTTHFGSADEFVRKQLIGTYRRRVMAQGSGAGLRWKAAWWESKEAQQRIEALWRAWEAARADPKAGMSAWWINHCDPHMSVLLSADGPFADSTDENRIGEPLPYTAPAEGTFPSDLQPPLYTQRPSRENA
;
A
#
# COMPACT_ATOMS: atom_id res chain seq x y z
N MET A 1 -16.25 -55.18 61.98
CA MET A 1 -15.71 -53.82 61.84
C MET A 1 -16.57 -53.16 60.76
N SER A 2 -17.71 -52.62 61.17
CA SER A 2 -17.90 -51.19 61.53
C SER A 2 -18.01 -50.37 60.25
N ASP A 3 -18.93 -49.44 60.06
CA ASP A 3 -20.19 -49.06 60.70
C ASP A 3 -20.81 -48.05 59.69
N ASP A 4 -22.01 -47.58 59.98
CA ASP A 4 -22.74 -46.52 59.29
C ASP A 4 -21.92 -45.23 59.02
N PHE A 5 -22.56 -44.28 58.34
CA PHE A 5 -22.87 -42.96 58.95
C PHE A 5 -22.67 -41.77 58.00
N TYR A 6 -23.79 -41.22 57.50
CA TYR A 6 -23.97 -39.81 57.09
C TYR A 6 -23.04 -39.28 55.97
N GLY A 7 -23.34 -38.22 55.23
CA GLY A 7 -24.27 -37.12 55.36
C GLY A 7 -23.67 -36.02 54.48
N GLY A 8 -24.52 -35.29 53.75
CA GLY A 8 -24.06 -34.24 52.84
C GLY A 8 -23.28 -33.14 53.56
N VAL A 9 -22.46 -32.44 52.79
CA VAL A 9 -22.13 -31.03 52.98
C VAL A 9 -21.80 -30.45 51.61
N ASP A 10 -22.65 -29.53 51.17
CA ASP A 10 -22.22 -28.45 50.29
C ASP A 10 -21.11 -27.69 51.02
N ASP A 11 -19.96 -27.50 50.37
CA ASP A 11 -19.06 -26.41 50.75
C ASP A 11 -18.38 -25.85 49.50
N GLU A 12 -18.74 -24.61 49.23
CA GLU A 12 -18.26 -23.80 48.14
C GLU A 12 -16.83 -23.37 48.42
N ALA A 13 -15.88 -23.86 47.63
CA ALA A 13 -14.51 -23.36 47.62
C ALA A 13 -14.19 -22.79 46.23
N ALA A 14 -14.37 -21.46 46.12
CA ALA A 14 -13.96 -20.65 45.00
C ALA A 14 -12.51 -20.95 44.56
N PRO A 15 -12.21 -21.15 43.26
CA PRO A 15 -10.84 -21.08 42.81
C PRO A 15 -10.42 -19.60 42.78
N ALA A 16 -9.42 -19.31 43.61
CA ALA A 16 -8.73 -18.04 43.68
C ALA A 16 -8.31 -17.58 42.27
N SER A 17 -8.63 -16.31 42.00
CA SER A 17 -8.14 -15.50 40.90
C SER A 17 -6.61 -15.68 40.75
N ALA A 18 -6.22 -16.52 39.80
CA ALA A 18 -4.91 -16.42 39.19
C ALA A 18 -4.95 -15.14 38.35
N ALA A 19 -4.21 -14.15 38.82
CA ALA A 19 -4.02 -12.88 38.14
C ALA A 19 -3.65 -13.14 36.68
N ASP A 20 -4.52 -12.66 35.80
CA ASP A 20 -4.27 -12.49 34.38
C ASP A 20 -3.18 -11.43 34.26
N GLU A 21 -1.91 -11.87 34.32
CA GLU A 21 -0.78 -11.07 33.85
C GLU A 21 -0.96 -10.88 32.35
N ALA A 22 -1.78 -9.88 32.00
CA ALA A 22 -1.79 -9.26 30.70
C ALA A 22 -0.38 -8.73 30.44
N THR A 23 0.45 -9.59 29.87
CA THR A 23 1.67 -9.21 29.18
C THR A 23 1.21 -8.27 28.06
N SER A 24 1.31 -6.97 28.32
CA SER A 24 1.18 -5.96 27.28
C SER A 24 2.26 -6.26 26.25
N ALA A 25 1.87 -6.87 25.13
CA ALA A 25 2.71 -6.96 23.95
C ALA A 25 3.20 -5.54 23.64
N PRO A 26 4.51 -5.33 23.38
CA PRO A 26 4.98 -4.01 23.01
C PRO A 26 4.21 -3.57 21.77
N GLU A 27 3.57 -2.40 21.88
CA GLU A 27 2.94 -1.69 20.79
C GLU A 27 3.98 -1.64 19.66
N SER A 28 3.76 -2.42 18.60
CA SER A 28 4.72 -2.56 17.52
C SER A 28 4.93 -1.19 16.91
N GLU A 29 6.07 -0.57 17.20
CA GLU A 29 6.52 0.69 16.60
C GLU A 29 6.45 0.49 15.09
N GLN A 30 5.39 1.03 14.46
CA GLN A 30 5.20 0.81 13.04
C GLN A 30 6.41 1.38 12.31
N PRO A 31 7.07 0.60 11.43
CA PRO A 31 8.22 1.11 10.71
C PRO A 31 7.79 2.38 9.97
N THR A 32 8.46 3.50 10.26
CA THR A 32 8.10 4.80 9.69
C THR A 32 8.39 4.80 8.19
N THR A 33 7.36 4.59 7.38
CA THR A 33 7.44 4.69 5.93
C THR A 33 7.62 6.15 5.51
N HIS A 34 8.25 6.38 4.35
CA HIS A 34 8.39 7.73 3.80
C HIS A 34 7.06 8.23 3.24
N PHE A 35 6.38 7.41 2.44
CA PHE A 35 5.02 7.67 2.01
C PHE A 35 4.03 6.98 2.96
N GLY A 36 2.87 7.57 3.19
CA GLY A 36 1.83 7.04 4.07
C GLY A 36 0.98 5.95 3.44
N SER A 37 0.96 5.88 2.11
CA SER A 37 0.18 4.91 1.36
C SER A 37 0.75 4.63 -0.03
N ALA A 38 0.30 3.53 -0.63
CA ALA A 38 0.55 3.23 -2.03
C ALA A 38 0.04 4.34 -2.97
N ASP A 39 -1.09 4.98 -2.65
CA ASP A 39 -1.60 6.11 -3.45
C ASP A 39 -0.66 7.31 -3.43
N GLU A 40 -0.16 7.67 -2.24
CA GLU A 40 0.81 8.74 -2.13
C GLU A 40 2.10 8.42 -2.91
N PHE A 41 2.60 7.19 -2.79
CA PHE A 41 3.75 6.71 -3.57
C PHE A 41 3.50 6.80 -5.09
N VAL A 42 2.32 6.38 -5.56
CA VAL A 42 1.98 6.47 -6.99
C VAL A 42 1.99 7.92 -7.44
N ARG A 43 1.25 8.78 -6.74
CA ARG A 43 1.04 10.19 -7.07
C ARG A 43 2.32 11.01 -7.04
N LYS A 44 3.18 10.79 -6.04
CA LYS A 44 4.36 11.63 -5.78
C LYS A 44 5.67 11.05 -6.33
N GLN A 45 5.76 9.73 -6.54
CA GLN A 45 6.98 9.07 -7.00
C GLN A 45 6.80 8.31 -8.32
N LEU A 46 5.90 7.32 -8.38
CA LEU A 46 5.88 6.35 -9.48
C LEU A 46 5.55 7.00 -10.83
N ILE A 47 4.43 7.72 -10.93
CA ILE A 47 3.92 8.22 -12.22
C ILE A 47 4.80 9.31 -12.84
N GLY A 48 5.52 10.06 -12.00
CA GLY A 48 6.49 11.06 -12.44
C GLY A 48 7.82 10.44 -12.88
N THR A 49 8.18 9.29 -12.34
CA THR A 49 9.42 8.57 -12.68
C THR A 49 9.25 7.71 -13.92
N TYR A 50 8.11 7.04 -14.07
CA TYR A 50 7.85 6.11 -15.17
C TYR A 50 7.24 6.81 -16.40
N ARG A 51 8.05 7.63 -17.10
CA ARG A 51 7.59 8.53 -18.20
C ARG A 51 7.42 7.84 -19.56
N ARG A 52 6.81 6.65 -19.59
CA ARG A 52 6.53 5.92 -20.83
C ARG A 52 5.22 6.42 -21.46
N ARG A 53 5.17 6.39 -22.79
CA ARG A 53 3.93 6.67 -23.53
C ARG A 53 2.95 5.51 -23.34
N VAL A 54 1.73 5.83 -22.91
CA VAL A 54 0.61 4.90 -22.79
C VAL A 54 -0.50 5.32 -23.74
N MET A 55 -1.24 4.33 -24.24
CA MET A 55 -2.23 4.51 -25.28
C MET A 55 -3.59 4.00 -24.80
N ALA A 56 -4.66 4.67 -25.23
CA ALA A 56 -6.02 4.20 -25.01
C ALA A 56 -6.28 2.84 -25.70
N GLN A 57 -7.11 2.01 -25.09
CA GLN A 57 -7.63 0.79 -25.70
C GLN A 57 -8.28 1.11 -27.05
N GLY A 58 -7.96 0.31 -28.07
CA GLY A 58 -8.45 0.53 -29.44
C GLY A 58 -7.53 1.39 -30.33
N SER A 59 -6.57 2.13 -29.76
CA SER A 59 -5.62 2.96 -30.53
C SER A 59 -4.41 2.19 -31.09
N GLY A 60 -4.46 0.86 -31.11
CA GLY A 60 -3.38 -0.04 -31.58
C GLY A 60 -2.60 -0.75 -30.46
N ALA A 61 -1.50 -1.39 -30.85
CA ALA A 61 -0.57 -2.03 -29.92
C ALA A 61 0.23 -0.96 -29.16
N GLY A 62 0.14 -0.96 -27.83
CA GLY A 62 0.80 0.02 -26.98
C GLY A 62 0.69 -0.34 -25.51
N LEU A 63 1.48 0.34 -24.68
CA LEU A 63 1.43 0.16 -23.23
C LEU A 63 0.10 0.70 -22.68
N ARG A 64 -0.45 0.00 -21.69
CA ARG A 64 -1.70 0.38 -21.02
C ARG A 64 -1.43 0.96 -19.66
N TRP A 65 -2.23 1.93 -19.25
CA TRP A 65 -2.21 2.42 -17.87
C TRP A 65 -3.59 2.96 -17.55
N LYS A 66 -4.06 2.80 -16.32
CA LYS A 66 -5.35 3.34 -15.87
C LYS A 66 -5.11 4.42 -14.83
N ALA A 67 -5.61 5.62 -15.08
CA ALA A 67 -5.49 6.77 -14.18
C ALA A 67 -6.11 6.47 -12.81
N ALA A 68 -7.28 5.81 -12.82
CA ALA A 68 -7.94 5.23 -11.66
C ALA A 68 -7.44 3.80 -11.38
N TRP A 69 -6.12 3.61 -11.27
CA TRP A 69 -5.48 2.30 -11.05
C TRP A 69 -6.05 1.54 -9.83
N TRP A 70 -6.51 2.29 -8.82
CA TRP A 70 -7.06 1.79 -7.56
C TRP A 70 -8.40 1.07 -7.73
N GLU A 71 -9.04 1.13 -8.91
CA GLU A 71 -10.23 0.33 -9.21
C GLU A 71 -9.88 -1.15 -9.45
N SER A 72 -8.65 -1.44 -9.90
CA SER A 72 -8.22 -2.81 -10.16
C SER A 72 -7.61 -3.43 -8.91
N LYS A 73 -8.14 -4.58 -8.47
CA LYS A 73 -7.65 -5.29 -7.29
C LYS A 73 -6.27 -5.89 -7.52
N GLU A 74 -6.00 -6.39 -8.73
CA GLU A 74 -4.67 -6.87 -9.07
C GLU A 74 -3.65 -5.72 -9.07
N ALA A 75 -4.03 -4.56 -9.64
CA ALA A 75 -3.15 -3.39 -9.64
C ALA A 75 -2.85 -2.89 -8.23
N GLN A 76 -3.85 -2.87 -7.35
CA GLN A 76 -3.67 -2.54 -5.93
C GLN A 76 -2.59 -3.40 -5.27
N GLN A 77 -2.67 -4.73 -5.41
CA GLN A 77 -1.69 -5.62 -4.81
C GLN A 77 -0.27 -5.44 -5.39
N ARG A 78 -0.16 -5.23 -6.70
CA ARG A 78 1.14 -5.01 -7.37
C ARG A 78 1.78 -3.68 -6.96
N ILE A 79 0.99 -2.62 -6.90
CA ILE A 79 1.46 -1.28 -6.53
C ILE A 79 1.81 -1.22 -5.05
N GLU A 80 1.03 -1.88 -4.18
CA GLU A 80 1.38 -2.04 -2.76
C GLU A 80 2.75 -2.73 -2.62
N ALA A 81 2.97 -3.85 -3.33
CA ALA A 81 4.25 -4.55 -3.32
C ALA A 81 5.41 -3.66 -3.82
N LEU A 82 5.18 -2.88 -4.88
CA LEU A 82 6.15 -1.91 -5.40
C LEU A 82 6.54 -0.86 -4.36
N TRP A 83 5.55 -0.28 -3.69
CA TRP A 83 5.77 0.72 -2.65
C TRP A 83 6.53 0.14 -1.46
N ARG A 84 6.13 -1.02 -0.93
CA ARG A 84 6.84 -1.66 0.19
C ARG A 84 8.28 -2.00 -0.15
N ALA A 85 8.53 -2.51 -1.36
CA ALA A 85 9.88 -2.79 -1.81
C ALA A 85 10.71 -1.50 -2.00
N TRP A 86 10.07 -0.40 -2.42
CA TRP A 86 10.72 0.90 -2.56
C TRP A 86 11.14 1.47 -1.19
N GLU A 87 10.26 1.37 -0.19
CA GLU A 87 10.55 1.80 1.19
C GLU A 87 11.74 1.03 1.76
N ALA A 88 11.75 -0.30 1.59
CA ALA A 88 12.87 -1.14 2.00
C ALA A 88 14.17 -0.77 1.26
N ALA A 89 14.08 -0.51 -0.04
CA ALA A 89 15.24 -0.14 -0.86
C ALA A 89 15.81 1.23 -0.52
N ARG A 90 14.97 2.20 -0.12
CA ARG A 90 15.42 3.53 0.32
C ARG A 90 16.25 3.46 1.60
N ALA A 91 15.99 2.49 2.47
CA ALA A 91 16.76 2.31 3.71
C ALA A 91 18.18 1.76 3.46
N ASP A 92 18.46 1.20 2.29
CA ASP A 92 19.80 0.73 1.92
C ASP A 92 20.63 1.87 1.29
N PRO A 93 21.72 2.32 1.93
CA PRO A 93 22.58 3.39 1.40
C PRO A 93 23.46 2.96 0.22
N LYS A 94 23.48 1.67 -0.16
CA LYS A 94 24.31 1.13 -1.24
C LYS A 94 23.56 1.14 -2.57
N ALA A 95 23.12 -0.04 -3.01
CA ALA A 95 22.54 -0.27 -4.32
C ALA A 95 21.06 -0.67 -4.25
N GLY A 96 20.40 -0.47 -3.09
CA GLY A 96 19.01 -0.85 -2.85
C GLY A 96 18.07 -0.34 -3.93
N MET A 97 18.19 0.93 -4.32
CA MET A 97 17.34 1.49 -5.38
C MET A 97 17.58 0.83 -6.74
N SER A 98 18.83 0.51 -7.09
CA SER A 98 19.15 -0.23 -8.33
C SER A 98 18.54 -1.63 -8.31
N ALA A 99 18.67 -2.34 -7.19
CA ALA A 99 18.06 -3.65 -7.00
C ALA A 99 16.52 -3.58 -7.03
N TRP A 100 15.91 -2.52 -6.48
CA TRP A 100 14.47 -2.30 -6.55
C TRP A 100 13.97 -2.16 -7.98
N TRP A 101 14.68 -1.39 -8.81
CA TRP A 101 14.33 -1.26 -10.23
C TRP A 101 14.29 -2.61 -10.94
N ILE A 102 15.39 -3.35 -10.81
CA ILE A 102 15.61 -4.62 -11.54
C ILE A 102 14.65 -5.72 -11.05
N ASN A 103 14.51 -5.87 -9.73
CA ASN A 103 13.82 -7.02 -9.14
C ASN A 103 12.33 -6.79 -8.91
N HIS A 104 11.90 -5.53 -8.79
CA HIS A 104 10.53 -5.21 -8.40
C HIS A 104 9.85 -4.25 -9.40
N CYS A 105 10.43 -3.08 -9.64
CA CYS A 105 9.82 -2.06 -10.48
C CYS A 105 9.52 -2.57 -11.88
N ASP A 106 10.55 -2.97 -12.63
CA ASP A 106 10.39 -3.36 -14.03
C ASP A 106 9.51 -4.61 -14.23
N PRO A 107 9.63 -5.68 -13.41
CA PRO A 107 8.72 -6.83 -13.51
C PRO A 107 7.24 -6.49 -13.26
N HIS A 108 6.93 -5.73 -12.21
CA HIS A 108 5.54 -5.34 -11.94
C HIS A 108 5.01 -4.35 -12.97
N MET A 109 5.82 -3.37 -13.38
CA MET A 109 5.42 -2.39 -14.39
C MET A 109 5.24 -3.04 -15.77
N SER A 110 6.03 -4.06 -16.12
CA SER A 110 5.82 -4.83 -17.35
C SER A 110 4.42 -5.46 -17.41
N VAL A 111 3.95 -6.03 -16.29
CA VAL A 111 2.60 -6.61 -16.22
C VAL A 111 1.51 -5.54 -16.19
N LEU A 112 1.68 -4.50 -15.37
CA LEU A 112 0.72 -3.39 -15.29
C LEU A 112 0.54 -2.72 -16.65
N LEU A 113 1.63 -2.56 -17.40
CA LEU A 113 1.64 -1.89 -18.69
C LEU A 113 1.28 -2.81 -19.87
N SER A 114 1.07 -4.10 -19.63
CA SER A 114 0.73 -5.07 -20.67
C SER A 114 -0.65 -4.76 -21.29
N ALA A 115 -0.78 -5.01 -22.59
CA ALA A 115 -2.05 -4.91 -23.29
C ALA A 115 -3.10 -5.91 -22.76
N ASP A 116 -2.65 -7.06 -22.24
CA ASP A 116 -3.47 -8.09 -21.61
C ASP A 116 -3.39 -8.02 -20.07
N GLY A 117 -2.86 -6.92 -19.53
CA GLY A 117 -2.66 -6.71 -18.11
C GLY A 117 -3.92 -6.24 -17.37
N PRO A 118 -3.80 -5.85 -16.10
CA PRO A 118 -4.92 -5.41 -15.27
C PRO A 118 -5.56 -4.08 -15.74
N PHE A 119 -4.97 -3.42 -16.74
CA PHE A 119 -5.45 -2.17 -17.35
C PHE A 119 -5.80 -2.34 -18.82
N ALA A 120 -6.08 -3.57 -19.28
CA ALA A 120 -6.36 -3.88 -20.68
C ALA A 120 -7.52 -3.04 -21.28
N ASP A 121 -8.50 -2.67 -20.45
CA ASP A 121 -9.69 -1.89 -20.79
C ASP A 121 -9.48 -0.37 -20.68
N SER A 122 -8.29 0.09 -20.28
CA SER A 122 -8.07 1.50 -20.02
C SER A 122 -8.13 2.35 -21.31
N THR A 123 -8.85 3.46 -21.23
CA THR A 123 -8.92 4.49 -22.27
C THR A 123 -7.99 5.68 -22.01
N ASP A 124 -7.19 5.63 -20.94
CA ASP A 124 -6.27 6.72 -20.60
C ASP A 124 -5.04 6.73 -21.52
N GLU A 125 -4.55 7.94 -21.83
CA GLU A 125 -3.36 8.14 -22.65
C GLU A 125 -2.55 9.36 -22.19
N ASN A 126 -1.29 9.43 -22.62
CA ASN A 126 -0.43 10.59 -22.41
C ASN A 126 0.47 10.86 -23.62
N ARG A 127 1.11 12.04 -23.64
CA ARG A 127 2.17 12.33 -24.62
C ARG A 127 3.51 11.79 -24.17
N ILE A 128 4.43 11.67 -25.13
CA ILE A 128 5.81 11.25 -24.86
C ILE A 128 6.44 12.21 -23.84
N GLY A 129 6.96 11.65 -22.75
CA GLY A 129 7.58 12.41 -21.68
C GLY A 129 6.60 13.04 -20.70
N GLU A 130 5.29 12.97 -20.89
CA GLU A 130 4.34 13.34 -19.84
C GLU A 130 4.31 12.25 -18.74
N PRO A 131 3.95 12.60 -17.50
CA PRO A 131 3.71 11.60 -16.45
C PRO A 131 2.65 10.59 -16.86
N LEU A 132 2.60 9.44 -16.18
CA LEU A 132 1.46 8.55 -16.34
C LEU A 132 0.17 9.26 -15.85
N PRO A 133 -0.97 9.09 -16.56
CA PRO A 133 -2.25 9.63 -16.12
C PRO A 133 -2.60 9.22 -14.69
N TYR A 134 -3.27 10.10 -13.96
CA TYR A 134 -3.65 9.83 -12.56
C TYR A 134 -4.99 10.48 -12.21
N THR A 135 -5.84 9.72 -11.53
CA THR A 135 -7.11 10.18 -10.97
C THR A 135 -7.12 9.90 -9.48
N ALA A 136 -7.35 10.94 -8.69
CA ALA A 136 -7.39 10.81 -7.23
C ALA A 136 -8.53 9.86 -6.79
N PRO A 137 -8.28 8.93 -5.86
CA PRO A 137 -9.33 8.12 -5.27
C PRO A 137 -10.25 8.98 -4.39
N ALA A 138 -11.41 8.43 -4.03
CA ALA A 138 -12.32 9.08 -3.09
C ALA A 138 -11.63 9.30 -1.73
N GLU A 139 -11.97 10.39 -1.05
CA GLU A 139 -11.41 10.70 0.27
C GLU A 139 -11.62 9.54 1.26
N GLY A 140 -10.57 9.22 2.01
CA GLY A 140 -10.59 8.11 2.98
C GLY A 140 -10.37 6.71 2.39
N THR A 141 -10.20 6.57 1.07
CA THR A 141 -9.87 5.26 0.46
C THR A 141 -8.51 4.73 0.89
N PHE A 142 -7.54 5.63 1.06
CA PHE A 142 -6.18 5.31 1.49
C PHE A 142 -5.82 6.07 2.78
N PRO A 143 -4.84 5.58 3.55
CA PRO A 143 -4.27 6.33 4.66
C PRO A 143 -3.79 7.73 4.25
N SER A 144 -3.77 8.64 5.21
CA SER A 144 -3.34 10.02 5.00
C SER A 144 -1.89 10.13 4.53
N ASP A 145 -1.63 11.13 3.68
CA ASP A 145 -0.30 11.46 3.17
C ASP A 145 0.68 11.81 4.31
N LEU A 146 1.92 11.35 4.20
CA LEU A 146 3.02 11.71 5.11
C LEU A 146 3.93 12.80 4.53
N GLN A 147 4.03 12.90 3.20
CA GLN A 147 4.83 13.90 2.52
C GLN A 147 4.03 15.18 2.25
N PRO A 148 4.70 16.34 2.19
CA PRO A 148 4.02 17.59 1.84
C PRO A 148 3.33 17.51 0.47
N PRO A 149 2.33 18.36 0.21
CA PRO A 149 1.71 18.47 -1.11
C PRO A 149 2.75 18.80 -2.19
N LEU A 150 2.53 18.26 -3.40
CA LEU A 150 3.34 18.59 -4.57
C LEU A 150 3.28 20.10 -4.82
N TYR A 151 4.35 20.68 -5.38
CA TYR A 151 4.39 22.11 -5.67
C TYR A 151 3.25 22.56 -6.62
N THR A 152 2.83 21.68 -7.51
CA THR A 152 1.69 21.88 -8.43
C THR A 152 0.34 21.92 -7.73
N GLN A 153 0.27 21.47 -6.47
CA GLN A 153 -0.93 21.44 -5.64
C GLN A 153 -0.88 22.45 -4.50
N ARG A 154 0.23 23.19 -4.33
CA ARG A 154 0.29 24.26 -3.34
C ARG A 154 -0.55 25.44 -3.81
N PRO A 155 -1.43 25.99 -2.98
CA PRO A 155 -2.08 27.26 -3.31
C PRO A 155 -0.99 28.32 -3.51
N SER A 156 -1.06 29.04 -4.64
CA SER A 156 -0.18 30.19 -4.88
C SER A 156 -0.26 31.14 -3.70
N ARG A 157 0.88 31.63 -3.22
CA ARG A 157 0.97 32.65 -2.16
C ARG A 157 0.48 34.02 -2.67
N GLU A 158 -0.73 34.10 -3.19
CA GLU A 158 -1.46 35.35 -3.36
C GLU A 158 -2.51 35.41 -2.25
N ASN A 159 -2.42 36.45 -1.42
CA ASN A 159 -3.19 36.76 -0.19
C ASN A 159 -2.50 36.37 1.12
N ALA A 160 -1.32 36.95 1.37
CA ALA A 160 -0.86 37.30 2.72
C ALA A 160 -0.57 38.80 2.76
#